data_AF-A0A3C0T9P2-F1
#
_entry.id   AF-A0A3C0T9P2-F1
#
_cell.length_a   1.000
_cell.length_b   1.000
_cell.length_c   1.000
_cell.angle_alpha   90.00
_cell.angle_beta   90.00
_cell.angle_gamma   90.00
#
_symmetry.space_group_name_H-M   'P 1'
#
loop_
_entity.id
_entity.type
_entity.pdbx_description
1 polymer ?
#
loop_
_entity_poly.entity_id
_entity_poly.type
_entity_poly.pdbx_seq_one_letter_code
_entity_poly.pdbx_strand_id
1 'polypeptide(L)'
;SSHQSFSIGSIHIEPVPVPHDAREPSQFVFTARDEKRLGLLTDIGHVTPHVRERYQACDALLVECNHDVEMLANGPYPQRLKQRVAGIQGHLSNAQAADLLQSVKTDRLAHVVLNHISEKNNLPSLALDAAREALGEWQGELQVADQQNGVDWIEIA
;
A
#
# COMPACT_ATOMS: atom_id res chain seq x y z
N SER A 1 -2.49 -10.11 19.78
CA SER A 1 -2.57 -8.64 19.92
C SER A 1 -2.12 -8.03 18.61
N SER A 2 -2.71 -6.90 18.18
CA SER A 2 -2.31 -6.11 17.00
C SER A 2 -0.87 -5.54 17.08
N HIS A 3 -0.16 -5.77 18.17
CA HIS A 3 1.21 -5.33 18.41
C HIS A 3 2.21 -6.48 18.61
N GLN A 4 1.75 -7.73 18.58
CA GLN A 4 2.60 -8.88 18.92
C GLN A 4 2.90 -9.70 17.68
N SER A 5 4.17 -9.76 17.30
CA SER A 5 4.65 -10.62 16.23
C SER A 5 4.50 -12.10 16.58
N PHE A 6 4.30 -12.92 15.56
CA PHE A 6 4.15 -14.37 15.70
C PHE A 6 4.68 -15.06 14.44
N SER A 7 4.71 -16.39 14.45
CA SER A 7 5.18 -17.18 13.31
C SER A 7 4.16 -18.24 12.92
N ILE A 8 3.98 -18.44 11.62
CA ILE A 8 3.26 -19.58 11.05
C ILE A 8 4.26 -20.33 10.15
N GLY A 9 4.63 -21.55 10.55
CA GLY A 9 5.66 -22.30 9.86
C GLY A 9 6.99 -21.52 9.82
N SER A 10 7.52 -21.29 8.63
CA SER A 10 8.77 -20.55 8.40
C SER A 10 8.58 -19.05 8.15
N ILE A 11 7.36 -18.52 8.31
CA ILE A 11 7.05 -17.11 8.06
C ILE A 11 6.91 -16.40 9.40
N HIS A 12 7.71 -15.37 9.62
CA HIS A 12 7.54 -14.41 10.70
C HIS A 12 6.58 -13.31 10.26
N ILE A 13 5.63 -12.96 11.13
CA ILE A 13 4.55 -12.03 10.84
C ILE A 13 4.60 -10.92 11.88
N GLU A 14 4.82 -9.69 11.42
CA GLU A 14 4.81 -8.47 12.21
C GLU A 14 3.52 -7.69 11.91
N PRO A 15 2.53 -7.68 12.83
CA PRO A 15 1.41 -6.75 12.74
C PRO A 15 1.91 -5.30 12.89
N VAL A 16 1.45 -4.43 12.01
CA VAL A 16 1.69 -2.98 12.04
C VAL A 16 0.34 -2.30 12.25
N PRO A 17 0.05 -1.77 13.45
CA PRO A 17 -1.16 -1.01 13.70
C PRO A 17 -1.22 0.21 12.79
N VAL A 18 -2.36 0.42 12.15
CA VAL A 18 -2.59 1.55 11.25
C VAL A 18 -3.82 2.35 11.65
N PRO A 19 -3.93 3.62 11.25
CA PRO A 19 -5.14 4.42 11.49
C PRO A 19 -6.23 4.10 10.46
N HIS A 20 -7.25 3.31 10.79
CA HIS A 20 -8.39 3.10 9.87
C HIS A 20 -9.71 3.02 10.65
N ASP A 21 -10.84 3.19 9.96
CA ASP A 21 -12.20 3.13 10.51
C ASP A 21 -12.61 1.69 10.89
N ALA A 22 -11.84 1.06 11.78
CA ALA A 22 -12.04 -0.29 12.33
C ALA A 22 -11.55 -0.37 13.78
N ARG A 23 -11.92 -1.44 14.53
CA ARG A 23 -11.56 -1.56 15.96
C ARG A 23 -10.05 -1.74 16.21
N GLU A 24 -9.36 -2.55 15.41
CA GLU A 24 -7.91 -2.82 15.53
C GLU A 24 -7.27 -3.05 14.14
N PRO A 25 -7.34 -2.09 13.21
CA PRO A 25 -6.82 -2.28 11.87
C PRO A 25 -5.31 -2.45 11.91
N SER A 26 -4.85 -3.58 11.38
CA SER A 26 -3.45 -3.96 11.35
C SER A 26 -3.09 -4.37 9.93
N GLN A 27 -1.98 -3.83 9.47
CA GLN A 27 -1.30 -4.28 8.27
C GLN A 27 -0.15 -5.19 8.66
N PHE A 28 0.57 -5.76 7.70
CA PHE A 28 1.52 -6.82 8.03
C PHE A 28 2.81 -6.69 7.24
N VAL A 29 3.92 -6.97 7.93
CA VAL A 29 5.18 -7.31 7.28
C VAL A 29 5.46 -8.78 7.51
N PHE A 30 5.69 -9.50 6.43
CA PHE A 30 6.04 -10.91 6.44
C PHE A 30 7.53 -11.05 6.18
N THR A 31 8.22 -11.86 6.97
CA THR A 31 9.63 -12.19 6.76
C THR A 31 9.79 -13.69 6.61
N ALA A 32 10.35 -14.12 5.48
CA ALA A 32 10.68 -15.51 5.21
C ALA A 32 12.00 -15.93 5.89
N ARG A 33 12.31 -17.22 5.87
CA ARG A 33 13.51 -17.80 6.52
C ARG A 33 14.83 -17.26 5.95
N ASP A 34 14.83 -16.88 4.67
CA ASP A 34 15.96 -16.27 3.96
C ASP A 34 15.97 -14.73 4.07
N GLU A 35 15.25 -14.19 5.06
CA GLU A 35 15.18 -12.76 5.37
C GLU A 35 14.52 -11.88 4.30
N LYS A 36 13.83 -12.50 3.33
CA LYS A 36 12.98 -11.77 2.37
C LYS A 36 11.75 -11.19 3.05
N ARG A 37 11.46 -9.93 2.76
CA ARG A 37 10.42 -9.13 3.41
C ARG A 37 9.34 -8.71 2.43
N LEU A 38 8.10 -9.12 2.71
CA LEU A 38 6.91 -8.68 2.00
C LEU A 38 6.11 -7.72 2.89
N GLY A 39 5.96 -6.47 2.46
CA GLY A 39 5.06 -5.52 3.09
C GLY A 39 3.67 -5.58 2.46
N LEU A 40 2.63 -5.76 3.27
CA LEU A 40 1.23 -5.64 2.86
C LEU A 40 0.59 -4.45 3.57
N LEU A 41 0.31 -3.38 2.83
CA LEU A 41 -0.18 -2.11 3.35
C LEU A 41 -1.46 -1.68 2.62
N THR A 42 -2.60 -2.09 3.16
CA THR A 42 -3.94 -1.80 2.61
C THR A 42 -4.84 -1.17 3.66
N ASP A 43 -5.86 -0.38 3.29
CA ASP A 43 -6.82 0.17 4.25
C ASP A 43 -6.15 0.86 5.47
N ILE A 44 -5.32 1.88 5.22
CA ILE A 44 -4.47 2.45 6.30
C ILE A 44 -4.83 3.85 6.77
N GLY A 45 -5.81 4.51 6.16
CA GLY A 45 -6.21 5.89 6.45
C GLY A 45 -5.16 6.95 6.14
N HIS A 46 -4.00 6.89 6.78
CA HIS A 46 -2.83 7.69 6.47
C HIS A 46 -1.51 7.04 6.89
N VAL A 47 -0.43 7.49 6.28
CA VAL A 47 0.93 7.04 6.58
C VAL A 47 1.45 7.74 7.84
N THR A 48 1.69 6.98 8.91
CA THR A 48 2.35 7.48 10.13
C THR A 48 3.87 7.27 10.07
N PRO A 49 4.67 7.95 10.93
CA PRO A 49 6.10 7.65 11.04
C PRO A 49 6.39 6.18 11.37
N HIS A 50 5.55 5.54 12.18
CA HIS A 50 5.66 4.12 12.51
C HIS A 50 5.45 3.22 11.29
N VAL A 51 4.42 3.51 10.48
CA VAL A 51 4.22 2.82 9.19
C VAL A 51 5.44 3.04 8.31
N ARG A 52 5.90 4.28 8.13
CA ARG A 52 7.05 4.56 7.27
C ARG A 52 8.28 3.75 7.69
N GLU A 53 8.59 3.68 8.98
CA GLU A 53 9.70 2.91 9.54
C GLU A 53 9.60 1.41 9.24
N ARG A 54 8.42 0.81 9.43
CA ARG A 54 8.24 -0.65 9.31
C ARG A 54 8.35 -1.18 7.89
N TYR A 55 8.02 -0.35 6.90
CA TYR A 55 8.03 -0.71 5.49
C TYR A 55 9.29 -0.22 4.73
N GLN A 56 10.28 0.34 5.43
CA GLN A 56 11.51 0.88 4.81
C GLN A 56 12.34 -0.15 4.02
N ALA A 57 12.32 -1.42 4.42
CA ALA A 57 13.28 -2.42 3.95
C ALA A 57 12.59 -3.70 3.45
N CYS A 58 11.57 -3.53 2.63
CA CYS A 58 10.86 -4.62 1.97
C CYS A 58 11.53 -4.99 0.64
N ASP A 59 11.52 -6.29 0.31
CA ASP A 59 11.88 -6.80 -1.01
C ASP A 59 10.69 -6.75 -1.97
N ALA A 60 9.47 -6.82 -1.43
CA ALA A 60 8.24 -6.54 -2.17
C ALA A 60 7.24 -5.75 -1.32
N LEU A 61 6.48 -4.86 -1.96
CA LEU A 61 5.48 -4.02 -1.30
C LEU A 61 4.14 -4.05 -2.04
N LEU A 62 3.07 -4.42 -1.34
CA LEU A 62 1.69 -4.21 -1.77
C LEU A 62 1.17 -2.96 -1.08
N VAL A 63 0.78 -1.94 -1.85
CA VAL A 63 0.38 -0.63 -1.33
C VAL A 63 -0.97 -0.20 -1.90
N GLU A 64 -1.84 0.29 -1.02
CA GLU A 64 -3.11 0.90 -1.37
C GLU A 64 -2.92 2.19 -2.19
N CYS A 65 -3.60 2.25 -3.34
CA CYS A 65 -3.75 3.45 -4.18
C CYS A 65 -5.24 3.66 -4.49
N ASN A 66 -6.03 4.06 -3.48
CA ASN A 66 -7.48 3.95 -3.59
C ASN A 66 -8.10 4.96 -4.55
N HIS A 67 -7.70 6.22 -4.46
CA HIS A 67 -8.35 7.28 -5.24
C HIS A 67 -7.36 8.27 -5.84
N ASP A 68 -7.74 8.79 -7.00
CA ASP A 68 -7.23 10.06 -7.48
C ASP A 68 -8.03 11.20 -6.85
N VAL A 69 -7.35 12.26 -6.43
CA VAL A 69 -7.96 13.36 -5.66
C VAL A 69 -8.97 14.13 -6.51
N GLU A 70 -8.66 14.36 -7.79
CA GLU A 70 -9.54 15.10 -8.71
C GLU A 70 -10.74 14.24 -9.12
N MET A 71 -10.52 12.96 -9.40
CA MET A 71 -11.60 12.02 -9.67
C MET A 71 -12.53 11.87 -8.47
N LEU A 72 -12.01 11.78 -7.25
CA LEU A 72 -12.85 11.71 -6.05
C LEU A 72 -13.64 12.99 -5.84
N ALA A 73 -13.04 14.17 -6.05
CA ALA A 73 -13.71 15.45 -5.91
C ALA A 73 -14.88 15.60 -6.89
N ASN A 74 -14.69 15.17 -8.14
CA ASN A 74 -15.67 15.29 -9.22
C ASN A 74 -16.57 14.05 -9.40
N GLY A 75 -16.25 12.96 -8.70
CA GLY A 75 -16.87 11.66 -8.88
C GLY A 75 -18.31 11.56 -8.36
N PRO A 76 -18.95 10.40 -8.56
CA PRO A 76 -20.39 10.20 -8.35
C PRO A 76 -20.78 10.07 -6.87
N TYR A 77 -19.81 10.02 -5.96
CA TYR A 77 -20.07 9.84 -4.53
C TYR A 77 -20.80 11.04 -3.91
N PRO A 78 -21.76 10.82 -3.00
CA PRO A 78 -22.29 11.89 -2.18
C PRO A 78 -21.17 12.56 -1.37
N GLN A 79 -21.30 13.85 -1.09
CA GLN A 79 -20.26 14.64 -0.40
C GLN A 79 -19.78 14.00 0.91
N ARG A 80 -20.68 13.42 1.70
CA ARG A 80 -20.34 12.70 2.93
C ARG A 80 -19.39 11.53 2.70
N LEU A 81 -19.59 10.77 1.62
CA LEU A 81 -18.74 9.64 1.28
C LEU A 81 -17.38 10.12 0.75
N LYS A 82 -17.35 11.18 -0.06
CA LYS A 82 -16.09 11.83 -0.49
C LYS A 82 -15.24 12.25 0.71
N GLN A 83 -15.85 12.91 1.70
CA GLN A 83 -15.19 13.34 2.94
C GLN A 83 -14.65 12.17 3.76
N ARG A 84 -15.39 11.05 3.82
CA ARG A 84 -14.94 9.86 4.53
C ARG A 84 -13.75 9.19 3.84
N VAL A 85 -13.82 9.02 2.51
CA VAL A 85 -12.73 8.41 1.71
C VAL A 85 -11.46 9.24 1.79
N ALA A 86 -11.54 10.56 1.62
CA ALA A 86 -10.40 11.47 1.69
C ALA A 86 -9.95 11.78 3.13
N GLY A 87 -10.64 11.27 4.14
CA GLY A 87 -10.37 11.57 5.54
C GLY A 87 -9.13 10.83 6.06
N ILE A 88 -8.59 11.30 7.20
CA ILE A 88 -7.40 10.73 7.85
C ILE A 88 -7.54 9.25 8.29
N GLN A 89 -8.77 8.74 8.36
CA GLN A 89 -9.11 7.35 8.68
C GLN A 89 -9.70 6.59 7.47
N GLY A 90 -9.74 7.24 6.31
CA GLY A 90 -10.31 6.69 5.08
C GLY A 90 -9.27 5.87 4.33
N HIS A 91 -8.96 6.31 3.12
CA HIS A 91 -8.13 5.57 2.18
C HIS A 91 -6.99 6.43 1.65
N LEU A 92 -5.87 5.80 1.26
CA LEU A 92 -4.79 6.54 0.62
C LEU A 92 -5.19 7.00 -0.78
N SER A 93 -4.88 8.26 -1.07
CA SER A 93 -4.81 8.76 -2.44
C SER A 93 -3.54 8.26 -3.15
N ASN A 94 -3.54 8.30 -4.49
CA ASN A 94 -2.34 8.04 -5.29
C ASN A 94 -1.15 8.89 -4.84
N ALA A 95 -1.38 10.16 -4.51
CA ALA A 95 -0.34 11.08 -4.05
C ALA A 95 0.24 10.69 -2.68
N GLN A 96 -0.59 10.20 -1.75
CA GLN A 96 -0.12 9.73 -0.44
C GLN A 96 0.65 8.41 -0.53
N ALA A 97 0.20 7.51 -1.42
CA ALA A 97 0.95 6.29 -1.72
C ALA A 97 2.30 6.62 -2.36
N ALA A 98 2.34 7.57 -3.29
CA ALA A 98 3.56 8.09 -3.89
C ALA A 98 4.53 8.68 -2.85
N ASP A 99 4.04 9.47 -1.89
CA ASP A 99 4.88 10.01 -0.78
C ASP A 99 5.47 8.91 0.10
N LEU A 100 4.73 7.82 0.33
CA LEU A 100 5.29 6.64 1.01
C LEU A 100 6.40 6.00 0.16
N LEU A 101 6.13 5.74 -1.12
CA LEU A 101 7.06 5.09 -2.05
C LEU A 101 8.35 5.90 -2.25
N GLN A 102 8.28 7.22 -2.25
CA GLN A 102 9.47 8.08 -2.33
C GLN A 102 10.40 7.92 -1.12
N SER A 103 9.85 7.48 0.02
CA SER A 103 10.61 7.37 1.26
C SER A 103 11.17 6.00 1.55
N VAL A 104 10.71 4.94 0.87
CA VAL A 104 11.19 3.58 1.14
C VAL A 104 12.57 3.37 0.54
N LYS A 105 13.40 2.52 1.18
CA LYS A 105 14.69 2.15 0.59
C LYS A 105 14.47 1.20 -0.56
N THR A 106 15.04 1.55 -1.72
CA THR A 106 14.90 0.78 -2.95
C THR A 106 16.05 -0.22 -3.16
N ASP A 107 17.06 -0.25 -2.29
CA ASP A 107 18.27 -1.09 -2.43
C ASP A 107 17.98 -2.60 -2.63
N ARG A 108 16.88 -3.07 -2.05
CA ARG A 108 16.40 -4.46 -2.13
C ARG A 108 14.99 -4.60 -2.68
N LEU A 109 14.29 -3.48 -2.89
CA LEU A 109 12.91 -3.51 -3.34
C LEU A 109 12.90 -3.97 -4.80
N ALA A 110 12.38 -5.16 -5.05
CA ALA A 110 12.28 -5.74 -6.38
C ALA A 110 10.88 -5.59 -6.97
N HIS A 111 9.83 -5.58 -6.13
CA HIS A 111 8.44 -5.52 -6.60
C HIS A 111 7.61 -4.50 -5.82
N VAL A 112 6.79 -3.75 -6.55
CA VAL A 112 5.73 -2.91 -5.99
C VAL A 112 4.43 -3.26 -6.71
N VAL A 113 3.40 -3.58 -5.94
CA VAL A 113 2.05 -3.85 -6.44
C VAL A 113 1.10 -2.80 -5.86
N LEU A 114 0.54 -1.98 -6.73
CA LEU A 114 -0.51 -1.05 -6.36
C LEU A 114 -1.83 -1.80 -6.30
N ASN A 115 -2.57 -1.69 -5.21
CA ASN A 115 -3.84 -2.40 -5.04
C ASN A 115 -4.94 -1.48 -4.48
N HIS A 116 -6.10 -2.09 -4.27
CA HIS A 116 -7.26 -1.44 -3.65
C HIS A 116 -7.71 -0.18 -4.39
N ILE A 117 -7.64 -0.23 -5.72
CA ILE A 117 -7.99 0.89 -6.60
C ILE A 117 -9.51 1.03 -6.71
N SER A 118 -10.03 2.23 -6.48
CA SER A 118 -11.45 2.53 -6.63
C SER A 118 -11.88 2.49 -8.10
N GLU A 119 -12.86 1.66 -8.44
CA GLU A 119 -13.45 1.62 -9.79
C GLU A 119 -14.12 2.93 -10.21
N LYS A 120 -14.47 3.79 -9.25
CA LYS A 120 -15.26 5.01 -9.48
C LYS A 120 -14.45 6.30 -9.40
N ASN A 121 -13.39 6.30 -8.59
CA ASN A 121 -12.63 7.52 -8.29
C ASN A 121 -11.14 7.33 -8.53
N ASN A 122 -10.74 6.35 -9.34
CA ASN A 122 -9.37 6.17 -9.76
C ASN A 122 -9.30 5.48 -11.12
N LEU A 123 -8.11 5.50 -11.71
CA LEU A 123 -7.76 4.69 -12.87
C LEU A 123 -6.42 4.00 -12.59
N PRO A 124 -6.24 2.72 -12.97
CA PRO A 124 -4.96 2.03 -12.85
C PRO A 124 -3.77 2.81 -13.42
N SER A 125 -3.97 3.51 -14.55
CA SER A 125 -2.95 4.33 -15.18
C SER A 125 -2.51 5.51 -14.30
N LEU A 126 -3.43 6.19 -13.62
CA LEU A 126 -3.11 7.32 -12.73
C LEU A 126 -2.33 6.86 -11.49
N ALA A 127 -2.70 5.71 -10.93
CA ALA A 127 -1.95 5.11 -9.83
C ALA A 127 -0.53 4.73 -10.26
N LEU A 128 -0.39 4.11 -11.44
CA LEU A 128 0.92 3.77 -12.02
C LEU A 128 1.79 5.00 -12.27
N ASP A 129 1.23 6.06 -12.86
CA ASP A 129 1.97 7.27 -13.17
C ASP A 129 2.50 7.94 -11.89
N ALA A 130 1.67 8.08 -10.86
CA ALA A 130 2.07 8.62 -9.56
C ALA A 130 3.17 7.77 -8.89
N ALA A 131 3.05 6.45 -8.93
CA ALA A 131 4.04 5.55 -8.35
C ALA A 131 5.37 5.58 -9.13
N ARG A 132 5.33 5.62 -10.47
CA ARG A 132 6.53 5.73 -11.31
C ARG A 132 7.27 7.03 -11.05
N GLU A 133 6.55 8.14 -10.96
CA GLU A 133 7.15 9.43 -10.62
C GLU A 133 7.85 9.39 -9.26
N ALA A 134 7.22 8.79 -8.25
CA ALA A 134 7.80 8.65 -6.91
C ALA A 134 9.03 7.73 -6.86
N LEU A 135 9.03 6.64 -7.63
CA LEU A 135 10.10 5.64 -7.64
C LEU A 135 11.29 6.04 -8.52
N GLY A 136 11.15 7.05 -9.38
CA GLY A 136 12.25 7.63 -10.17
C GLY A 136 12.96 6.61 -11.05
N GLU A 137 14.28 6.45 -10.88
CA GLU A 137 15.10 5.52 -11.67
C GLU A 137 15.11 4.09 -11.14
N TRP A 138 14.22 3.74 -10.20
CA TRP A 138 14.08 2.38 -9.69
C TRP A 138 13.80 1.37 -10.83
N GLN A 139 14.53 0.26 -10.83
CA GLN A 139 14.54 -0.74 -11.91
C GLN A 139 13.75 -2.01 -11.58
N GLY A 140 12.98 -2.01 -10.49
CA GLY A 140 12.14 -3.15 -10.14
C GLY A 140 10.82 -3.17 -10.92
N GLU A 141 9.97 -4.14 -10.59
CA GLU A 141 8.70 -4.35 -11.27
C GLU A 141 7.55 -3.63 -10.57
N LEU A 142 6.93 -2.68 -11.28
CA LEU A 142 5.70 -2.02 -10.84
C LEU A 142 4.49 -2.68 -11.51
N GLN A 143 3.56 -3.18 -10.71
CA GLN A 143 2.33 -3.83 -11.17
C GLN A 143 1.09 -3.22 -10.50
N VAL A 144 -0.08 -3.49 -11.06
CA VAL A 144 -1.38 -3.12 -10.48
C VAL A 144 -2.20 -4.38 -10.30
N ALA A 145 -2.74 -4.57 -9.09
CA ALA A 145 -3.79 -5.54 -8.81
C ALA A 145 -5.16 -4.84 -8.86
N ASP A 146 -5.88 -4.97 -9.97
CA ASP A 146 -7.25 -4.49 -10.09
C ASP A 146 -8.26 -5.45 -9.41
N GLN A 147 -9.53 -5.03 -9.28
CA GLN A 147 -10.55 -5.81 -8.58
C GLN A 147 -10.93 -7.13 -9.28
N GLN A 148 -10.56 -7.31 -10.55
CA GLN A 148 -10.98 -8.45 -11.37
C GLN A 148 -9.86 -9.48 -11.55
N ASN A 149 -8.62 -9.03 -11.74
CA ASN A 149 -7.54 -9.84 -12.27
C ASN A 149 -6.40 -10.07 -11.27
N GLY A 150 -6.27 -9.24 -10.22
CA GLY A 150 -5.16 -9.36 -9.27
C GLY A 150 -3.79 -9.25 -9.95
N VAL A 151 -2.82 -10.05 -9.50
CA VAL A 151 -1.51 -10.24 -10.16
C VAL A 151 -1.19 -11.74 -10.23
N ASP A 152 -0.37 -12.12 -11.20
CA ASP A 152 0.20 -13.47 -11.27
C ASP A 152 1.18 -13.73 -10.11
N TRP A 153 1.74 -14.94 -10.06
CA TRP A 153 2.77 -15.29 -9.09
C TRP A 153 4.00 -14.39 -9.24
N ILE A 154 4.40 -13.77 -8.13
CA ILE A 154 5.61 -12.94 -8.02
C ILE A 154 6.63 -13.70 -7.19
N GLU A 155 7.81 -13.94 -7.77
CA GLU A 155 8.94 -14.54 -7.08
C GLU A 155 9.88 -13.46 -6.56
N ILE A 156 10.16 -13.47 -5.25
CA ILE A 156 11.07 -12.51 -4.62
C ILE A 156 12.46 -13.17 -4.55
N ALA A 157 13.27 -12.96 -5.60
CA ALA A 157 14.65 -13.46 -5.70
C ALA A 157 15.61 -12.73 -4.76
#